data_AF-A0A1D2M4E3-F1
#
_entry.id   AF-A0A1D2M4E3-F1
#
_cell.length_a   1.000
_cell.length_b   1.000
_cell.length_c   1.000
_cell.angle_alpha   90.00
_cell.angle_beta   90.00
_cell.angle_gamma   90.00
#
_symmetry.space_group_name_H-M   'P 1'
#
loop_
_entity.id
_entity.type
_entity.pdbx_description
1 polymer ?
#
loop_
_entity_poly.entity_id
_entity_poly.type
_entity_poly.pdbx_seq_one_letter_code
_entity_poly.pdbx_strand_id
1 'polypeptide(L)'
;MSLYLMPTINQQSMQVANMMSLSNETSRTVKLLQYAHGQDKVALIQQISNLTMLIEKLQRERSEDRARTRTELSLLQAKIVDLEKSSGPQWAEQTVGCGGVLIANSGLISYKFRQLYMNDERCVWTVRVNTRSKINLQLLEDGFQNQSNSDFLTVTEFGEADDQHPVTLLTSTRLEHGSKALHTFQGPVIFITFYSDSSIPGTGFTLRFDGVGNITDSFNINAIRHINLHQTFPTGKFTYPSEENGPHISQMS
;
A
#
# COMPACT_ATOMS: atom_id res chain seq x y z
N MET A 1 21.74 -43.05 55.45
CA MET A 1 20.65 -42.38 54.71
C MET A 1 21.26 -41.23 53.92
N SER A 2 21.50 -41.43 52.63
CA SER A 2 22.01 -40.38 51.73
C SER A 2 20.82 -39.80 50.98
N LEU A 3 20.43 -38.57 51.34
CA LEU A 3 19.39 -37.82 50.64
C LEU A 3 20.03 -37.18 49.40
N TYR A 4 19.66 -37.69 48.22
CA TYR A 4 19.95 -37.07 46.94
C TYR A 4 19.36 -35.66 46.88
N LEU A 5 20.22 -34.65 46.82
CA LEU A 5 19.88 -33.32 46.33
C LEU A 5 20.20 -33.25 44.84
N MET A 6 19.28 -32.62 44.08
CA MET A 6 19.31 -32.21 42.67
C MET A 6 18.68 -33.19 41.66
N PRO A 7 17.72 -32.70 40.84
CA PRO A 7 18.07 -31.83 39.70
C PRO A 7 17.06 -30.69 39.44
N THR A 8 17.22 -29.54 40.08
CA THR A 8 16.53 -28.29 39.70
C THR A 8 17.43 -27.31 38.93
N ILE A 9 18.76 -27.48 39.03
CA ILE A 9 19.75 -26.60 38.39
C ILE A 9 19.80 -26.79 36.86
N ASN A 10 19.58 -28.02 36.36
CA ASN A 10 19.66 -28.33 34.92
C ASN A 10 18.47 -27.80 34.09
N GLN A 11 17.27 -27.72 34.67
CA GLN A 11 16.12 -27.14 33.97
C GLN A 11 16.22 -25.62 33.88
N GLN A 12 16.69 -24.96 34.94
CA GLN A 12 16.86 -23.52 34.96
C GLN A 12 17.96 -23.03 34.01
N SER A 13 19.07 -23.77 33.90
CA SER A 13 20.15 -23.42 32.96
C SER A 13 19.73 -23.59 31.50
N MET A 14 18.97 -24.65 31.18
CA MET A 14 18.41 -24.86 29.83
C MET A 14 17.40 -23.76 29.43
N GLN A 15 16.53 -23.32 30.35
CA GLN A 15 15.56 -22.27 30.05
C GLN A 15 16.20 -20.90 29.83
N VAL A 16 17.26 -20.56 30.59
CA VAL A 16 18.01 -19.31 30.41
C VAL A 16 18.79 -19.32 29.09
N ALA A 17 19.41 -20.44 28.73
CA ALA A 17 20.08 -20.60 27.43
C ALA A 17 19.10 -20.43 26.26
N ASN A 18 17.86 -20.93 26.38
CA ASN A 18 16.83 -20.78 25.36
C ASN A 18 16.40 -19.31 25.18
N MET A 19 16.21 -18.55 26.27
CA MET A 19 15.86 -17.13 26.17
C MET A 19 16.99 -16.30 25.53
N MET A 20 18.25 -16.54 25.91
CA MET A 20 19.38 -15.84 25.31
C MET A 20 19.54 -16.18 23.82
N SER A 21 19.33 -17.44 23.44
CA SER A 21 19.35 -17.86 22.03
C SER A 21 18.28 -17.12 21.23
N LEU A 22 17.05 -17.07 21.73
CA LEU A 22 15.93 -16.39 21.06
C LEU A 22 16.14 -14.88 20.96
N SER A 23 16.67 -14.24 22.00
CA SER A 23 17.01 -12.81 21.96
C SER A 23 18.09 -12.53 20.90
N ASN A 24 19.15 -13.35 20.86
CA ASN A 24 20.20 -13.25 19.84
C ASN A 24 19.66 -13.45 18.42
N GLU A 25 18.75 -14.41 18.24
CA GLU A 25 18.12 -14.68 16.95
C GLU A 25 17.23 -13.50 16.52
N THR A 26 16.42 -12.96 17.43
CA THR A 26 15.60 -11.76 17.19
C THR A 26 16.48 -10.56 16.80
N SER A 27 17.60 -10.36 17.50
CA SER A 27 18.58 -9.30 17.20
C SER A 27 19.26 -9.47 15.84
N ARG A 28 19.58 -10.72 15.45
CA ARG A 28 20.08 -11.04 14.10
C ARG A 28 19.05 -10.71 13.03
N THR A 29 17.80 -11.14 13.21
CA THR A 29 16.73 -10.89 12.24
C THR A 29 16.45 -9.39 12.07
N VAL A 30 16.52 -8.61 13.15
CA VAL A 30 16.43 -7.15 13.09
C VAL A 30 17.58 -6.50 12.32
N LYS A 31 18.81 -7.02 12.43
CA LYS A 31 19.92 -6.52 11.61
C LYS A 31 19.71 -6.84 10.13
N LEU A 32 19.16 -8.01 9.81
CA LEU A 32 18.87 -8.40 8.44
C LEU A 32 17.80 -7.51 7.79
N LEU A 33 16.84 -6.99 8.56
CA LEU A 33 15.82 -6.07 8.06
C LEU A 33 16.38 -4.79 7.44
N GLN A 34 17.58 -4.36 7.85
CA GLN A 34 18.25 -3.19 7.29
C GLN A 34 18.66 -3.39 5.83
N TYR A 35 18.77 -4.65 5.40
CA TYR A 35 19.21 -5.07 4.07
C TYR A 35 18.08 -5.75 3.28
N ALA A 36 16.87 -5.83 3.85
CA ALA A 36 15.75 -6.56 3.27
C ALA A 36 14.75 -5.63 2.59
N HIS A 37 14.25 -6.06 1.44
CA HIS A 37 13.30 -5.27 0.64
C HIS A 37 12.04 -6.07 0.30
N GLY A 38 10.90 -5.38 0.23
CA GLY A 38 9.65 -5.95 -0.24
C GLY A 38 9.19 -7.19 0.52
N GLN A 39 8.98 -8.31 -0.19
CA GLN A 39 8.46 -9.56 0.41
C GLN A 39 9.41 -10.14 1.46
N ASP A 40 10.72 -10.03 1.27
CA ASP A 40 11.71 -10.53 2.24
C ASP A 40 11.63 -9.74 3.55
N LYS A 41 11.40 -8.42 3.45
CA LYS A 41 11.20 -7.55 4.61
C LYS A 41 9.93 -7.94 5.40
N VAL A 42 8.83 -8.25 4.70
CA VAL A 42 7.58 -8.70 5.34
C VAL A 42 7.76 -10.06 6.03
N ALA A 43 8.43 -11.02 5.38
CA ALA A 43 8.72 -12.32 5.96
C ALA A 43 9.59 -12.21 7.23
N LEU A 44 10.60 -11.35 7.21
CA LEU A 44 11.46 -11.09 8.38
C LEU A 44 10.70 -10.39 9.50
N ILE A 45 9.82 -9.42 9.20
CA ILE A 45 8.94 -8.79 10.19
C ILE A 45 8.05 -9.84 10.86
N GLN A 46 7.43 -10.73 10.08
CA GLN A 46 6.58 -11.80 10.62
C GLN A 46 7.38 -12.77 11.50
N GLN A 47 8.60 -13.13 11.09
CA GLN A 47 9.49 -13.98 11.88
C GLN A 47 9.85 -13.33 13.22
N ILE A 48 10.17 -12.02 13.21
CA ILE A 48 10.45 -11.27 14.44
C ILE A 48 9.21 -11.22 15.34
N SER A 49 8.02 -10.98 14.78
CA SER A 49 6.76 -10.98 15.54
C SER A 49 6.51 -12.32 16.23
N ASN A 50 6.70 -13.44 15.50
CA ASN A 50 6.57 -14.79 16.06
C ASN A 50 7.59 -15.07 17.18
N LEU A 51 8.86 -14.68 16.98
CA LEU A 51 9.92 -14.82 18.00
C LEU A 51 9.62 -13.98 19.24
N THR A 52 9.11 -12.76 19.05
CA THR A 52 8.73 -11.84 20.13
C THR A 52 7.63 -12.46 21.01
N MET A 53 6.58 -13.03 20.40
CA MET A 53 5.53 -13.76 21.14
C MET A 53 6.08 -14.95 21.94
N LEU A 54 7.04 -15.69 21.39
CA LEU A 54 7.65 -16.83 22.08
C LEU A 54 8.49 -16.39 23.28
N ILE A 55 9.26 -15.29 23.13
CA ILE A 55 10.01 -14.70 24.24
C ILE A 55 9.06 -14.22 25.34
N GLU A 56 7.94 -13.56 25.01
CA GLU A 56 6.94 -13.16 26.00
C GLU A 56 6.32 -14.35 26.74
N LYS A 57 6.11 -15.47 26.04
CA LYS A 57 5.61 -16.71 26.64
C LYS A 57 6.62 -17.28 27.66
N LEU A 58 7.91 -17.31 27.31
CA LEU A 58 8.98 -17.80 28.19
C LEU A 58 9.27 -16.85 29.36
N GLN A 59 9.20 -15.53 29.13
CA GLN A 59 9.39 -14.52 30.18
C GLN A 59 8.32 -14.59 31.28
N ARG A 60 7.10 -15.07 30.96
CA ARG A 60 6.04 -15.27 31.95
C ARG A 60 6.43 -16.30 33.02
N GLU A 61 7.41 -17.15 32.77
CA GLU A 61 7.79 -18.27 33.65
C GLU A 61 8.84 -17.92 34.75
N ARG A 62 9.57 -16.78 34.70
CA ARG A 62 10.57 -16.39 35.76
C ARG A 62 10.82 -14.89 35.93
N SER A 63 11.19 -14.39 37.13
CA SER A 63 11.06 -12.96 37.54
C SER A 63 12.31 -12.06 37.46
N GLU A 64 13.56 -12.54 37.54
CA GLU A 64 14.74 -11.65 37.65
C GLU A 64 15.35 -11.23 36.31
N ASP A 65 15.46 -12.15 35.33
CA ASP A 65 15.84 -11.81 33.94
C ASP A 65 14.71 -11.11 33.16
N ARG A 66 13.53 -10.99 33.77
CA ARG A 66 12.32 -10.45 33.16
C ARG A 66 12.45 -8.95 32.88
N ALA A 67 13.11 -8.18 33.75
CA ALA A 67 13.12 -6.73 33.64
C ALA A 67 13.97 -6.22 32.47
N ARG A 68 15.20 -6.73 32.31
CA ARG A 68 16.08 -6.37 31.18
C ARG A 68 15.49 -6.84 29.86
N THR A 69 15.10 -8.11 29.80
CA THR A 69 14.57 -8.71 28.56
C THR A 69 13.22 -8.09 28.17
N ARG A 70 12.36 -7.69 29.12
CA ARG A 70 11.11 -6.97 28.83
C ARG A 70 11.38 -5.56 28.29
N THR A 71 12.41 -4.88 28.77
CA THR A 71 12.80 -3.56 28.26
C THR A 71 13.32 -3.66 26.83
N GLU A 72 14.22 -4.60 26.54
CA GLU A 72 14.69 -4.86 25.17
C GLU A 72 13.55 -5.28 24.23
N LEU A 73 12.65 -6.13 24.70
CA LEU A 73 11.47 -6.56 23.96
C LEU A 73 10.54 -5.39 23.63
N SER A 74 10.32 -4.47 24.57
CA SER A 74 9.49 -3.27 24.33
C SER A 74 10.10 -2.35 23.26
N LEU A 75 11.43 -2.21 23.25
CA LEU A 75 12.15 -1.44 22.22
C LEU A 75 12.07 -2.13 20.84
N LEU A 76 12.17 -3.46 20.82
CA LEU A 76 12.00 -4.25 19.60
C LEU A 76 10.57 -4.15 19.07
N GLN A 77 9.56 -4.20 19.92
CA GLN A 77 8.16 -4.02 19.55
C GLN A 77 7.90 -2.64 18.93
N ALA A 78 8.45 -1.58 19.53
CA ALA A 78 8.35 -0.24 18.94
C ALA A 78 8.98 -0.19 17.54
N LYS A 79 10.18 -0.79 17.36
CA LYS A 79 10.83 -0.87 16.05
C LYS A 79 10.01 -1.67 15.03
N ILE A 80 9.42 -2.79 15.43
CA ILE A 80 8.56 -3.61 14.56
C ILE A 80 7.37 -2.78 14.08
N VAL A 81 6.69 -2.07 14.98
CA VAL A 81 5.55 -1.21 14.63
C VAL A 81 5.96 -0.11 13.64
N ASP A 82 7.13 0.49 13.82
CA ASP A 82 7.65 1.50 12.88
C ASP A 82 8.02 0.90 11.52
N LEU A 83 8.55 -0.33 11.51
CA LEU A 83 8.86 -1.07 10.29
C LEU A 83 7.60 -1.49 9.54
N GLU A 84 6.55 -1.92 10.24
CA GLU A 84 5.24 -2.24 9.67
C GLU A 84 4.59 -1.01 9.04
N LYS A 85 4.67 0.14 9.71
CA LYS A 85 4.24 1.44 9.14
C LYS A 85 5.03 1.79 7.87
N SER A 86 6.32 1.47 7.83
CA SER A 86 7.16 1.70 6.64
C SER A 86 6.79 0.82 5.44
N SER A 87 6.25 -0.39 5.67
CA SER A 87 5.76 -1.28 4.61
C SER A 87 4.36 -0.93 4.12
N GLY A 88 3.59 -0.16 4.90
CA GLY A 88 2.21 0.20 4.59
C GLY A 88 1.22 -0.97 4.68
N PRO A 89 -0.09 -0.69 4.50
CA PRO A 89 -1.13 -1.72 4.53
C PRO A 89 -0.95 -2.76 3.43
N GLN A 90 -1.22 -4.04 3.74
CA GLN A 90 -1.18 -5.10 2.73
C GLN A 90 -2.39 -5.07 1.79
N TRP A 91 -3.55 -4.64 2.29
CA TRP A 91 -4.82 -4.61 1.58
C TRP A 91 -5.56 -3.28 1.79
N ALA A 92 -6.22 -2.77 0.75
CA ALA A 92 -7.18 -1.68 0.84
C ALA A 92 -8.44 -1.98 0.02
N GLU A 93 -9.59 -1.51 0.49
CA GLU A 93 -10.85 -1.67 -0.21
C GLU A 93 -11.66 -0.36 -0.17
N GLN A 94 -12.09 0.11 -1.34
CA GLN A 94 -12.95 1.28 -1.49
C GLN A 94 -14.26 0.86 -2.14
N THR A 95 -15.38 0.99 -1.44
CA THR A 95 -16.72 0.57 -1.93
C THR A 95 -17.74 1.69 -1.99
N VAL A 96 -17.42 2.87 -1.44
CA VAL A 96 -18.35 4.00 -1.29
C VAL A 96 -17.75 5.26 -1.86
N GLY A 97 -18.55 6.07 -2.56
CA GLY A 97 -18.13 7.39 -3.04
C GLY A 97 -17.41 7.38 -4.38
N CYS A 98 -17.23 8.58 -4.93
CA CYS A 98 -16.65 8.84 -6.25
C CYS A 98 -15.20 9.28 -6.08
N GLY A 99 -14.26 8.36 -6.31
CA GLY A 99 -12.83 8.62 -6.15
C GLY A 99 -12.28 8.36 -4.73
N GLY A 100 -10.98 8.60 -4.56
CA GLY A 100 -10.28 8.41 -3.29
C GLY A 100 -8.79 8.09 -3.45
N VAL A 101 -8.09 7.94 -2.32
CA VAL A 101 -6.67 7.56 -2.29
C VAL A 101 -6.53 6.21 -1.60
N LEU A 102 -5.97 5.23 -2.30
CA LEU A 102 -5.69 3.90 -1.79
C LEU A 102 -4.18 3.72 -1.68
N ILE A 103 -3.69 3.54 -0.44
CA ILE A 103 -2.28 3.27 -0.15
C ILE A 103 -2.19 1.87 0.44
N ALA A 104 -1.88 0.87 -0.38
CA ALA A 104 -1.72 -0.53 0.03
C ALA A 104 -0.95 -1.34 -1.01
N ASN A 105 -0.44 -2.51 -0.62
CA ASN A 105 0.23 -3.43 -1.57
C ASN A 105 -0.73 -4.06 -2.57
N SER A 106 -1.96 -4.34 -2.17
CA SER A 106 -3.02 -4.87 -3.02
C SER A 106 -4.36 -4.28 -2.59
N GLY A 107 -5.38 -4.42 -3.42
CA GLY A 107 -6.71 -3.99 -3.02
C GLY A 107 -7.76 -4.05 -4.10
N LEU A 108 -8.94 -3.54 -3.73
CA LEU A 108 -10.14 -3.54 -4.56
C LEU A 108 -10.81 -2.16 -4.58
N ILE A 109 -11.20 -1.70 -5.75
CA ILE A 109 -12.03 -0.52 -5.95
C ILE A 109 -13.35 -1.00 -6.52
N SER A 110 -14.44 -0.75 -5.81
CA SER A 110 -15.81 -1.06 -6.21
C SER A 110 -16.58 0.25 -6.29
N TYR A 111 -17.06 0.60 -7.48
CA TYR A 111 -17.88 1.78 -7.68
C TYR A 111 -19.26 1.35 -8.13
N LYS A 112 -20.26 1.61 -7.29
CA LYS A 112 -21.69 1.34 -7.56
C LYS A 112 -21.93 -0.07 -8.12
N PHE A 113 -21.22 -1.08 -7.63
CA PHE A 113 -21.34 -2.43 -8.14
C PHE A 113 -22.79 -2.94 -8.08
N ARG A 114 -23.34 -3.32 -9.24
CA ARG A 114 -24.74 -3.70 -9.44
C ARG A 114 -25.76 -2.61 -9.09
N GLN A 115 -25.34 -1.35 -9.13
CA GLN A 115 -26.16 -0.16 -8.92
C GLN A 115 -25.93 0.82 -10.07
N LEU A 116 -26.95 1.59 -10.41
CA LEU A 116 -26.83 2.56 -11.50
C LEU A 116 -25.92 3.73 -11.09
N TYR A 117 -24.92 4.06 -11.91
CA TYR A 117 -24.29 5.37 -11.86
C TYR A 117 -25.11 6.42 -12.59
N MET A 118 -24.81 7.71 -12.33
CA MET A 118 -25.38 8.80 -13.11
C MET A 118 -24.55 9.05 -14.37
N ASN A 119 -25.20 9.69 -15.34
CA ASN A 119 -24.53 10.22 -16.51
C ASN A 119 -23.59 11.36 -16.15
N ASP A 120 -22.59 11.60 -16.98
CA ASP A 120 -21.61 12.67 -16.84
C ASP A 120 -20.80 12.63 -15.52
N GLU A 121 -20.70 11.46 -14.89
CA GLU A 121 -19.89 11.27 -13.70
C GLU A 121 -18.42 11.26 -14.04
N ARG A 122 -17.62 11.90 -13.17
CA ARG A 122 -16.17 11.90 -13.26
C ARG A 122 -15.60 11.57 -11.90
N CYS A 123 -15.03 10.38 -11.76
CA CYS A 123 -14.43 9.93 -10.50
C CYS A 123 -12.94 9.68 -10.71
N VAL A 124 -12.11 10.02 -9.72
CA VAL A 124 -10.67 9.81 -9.79
C VAL A 124 -10.18 9.08 -8.55
N TRP A 125 -9.53 7.94 -8.77
CA TRP A 125 -8.82 7.21 -7.72
C TRP A 125 -7.31 7.32 -7.93
N THR A 126 -6.58 7.53 -6.85
CA THR A 126 -5.12 7.38 -6.81
C THR A 126 -4.79 6.09 -6.09
N VAL A 127 -4.07 5.20 -6.76
CA VAL A 127 -3.54 3.97 -6.15
C VAL A 127 -2.04 4.13 -5.98
N ARG A 128 -1.57 3.90 -4.75
CA ARG A 128 -0.15 3.87 -4.39
C ARG A 128 0.21 2.53 -3.75
N VAL A 129 1.12 1.81 -4.38
CA VAL A 129 1.71 0.59 -3.83
C VAL A 129 3.04 0.91 -3.17
N ASN A 130 3.11 0.74 -1.84
CA ASN A 130 4.33 1.04 -1.13
C ASN A 130 5.38 -0.03 -1.42
N THR A 131 6.63 0.37 -1.61
CA THR A 131 7.78 -0.55 -1.82
C THR A 131 7.71 -1.41 -3.09
N ARG A 132 6.72 -1.24 -3.98
CA ARG A 132 6.57 -1.99 -5.24
C ARG A 132 6.88 -1.11 -6.44
N SER A 133 7.52 -1.68 -7.46
CA SER A 133 7.98 -0.93 -8.63
C SER A 133 7.00 -0.91 -9.79
N LYS A 134 5.94 -1.73 -9.72
CA LYS A 134 4.89 -1.84 -10.74
C LYS A 134 3.54 -2.11 -10.09
N ILE A 135 2.46 -1.79 -10.81
CA ILE A 135 1.08 -2.09 -10.42
C ILE A 135 0.45 -2.96 -11.49
N ASN A 136 -0.02 -4.14 -11.11
CA ASN A 136 -0.94 -4.93 -11.91
C ASN A 136 -2.37 -4.48 -11.59
N LEU A 137 -3.20 -4.28 -12.61
CA LEU A 137 -4.59 -3.89 -12.48
C LEU A 137 -5.48 -4.75 -13.39
N GLN A 138 -6.61 -5.20 -12.87
CA GLN A 138 -7.61 -5.95 -13.65
C GLN A 138 -9.02 -5.41 -13.39
N LEU A 139 -9.78 -5.25 -14.47
CA LEU A 139 -11.22 -5.01 -14.42
C LEU A 139 -11.95 -6.34 -14.26
N LEU A 140 -12.55 -6.55 -13.08
CA LEU A 140 -13.23 -7.79 -12.74
C LEU A 140 -14.68 -7.75 -13.23
N GLU A 141 -15.42 -6.68 -12.91
CA GLU A 141 -16.81 -6.45 -13.31
C GLU A 141 -16.92 -5.10 -14.02
N ASP A 142 -17.66 -5.06 -15.13
CA ASP A 142 -17.70 -3.93 -16.07
C ASP A 142 -19.14 -3.65 -16.51
N GLY A 143 -19.95 -3.13 -15.58
CA GLY A 143 -21.27 -2.58 -15.86
C GLY A 143 -21.20 -1.25 -16.62
N PHE A 144 -20.35 -1.14 -17.64
CA PHE A 144 -20.32 -0.03 -18.58
C PHE A 144 -21.46 -0.19 -19.61
N GLN A 145 -21.92 0.92 -20.18
CA GLN A 145 -22.76 0.83 -21.37
C GLN A 145 -22.03 0.03 -22.45
N ASN A 146 -22.70 -0.97 -23.02
CA ASN A 146 -22.17 -1.82 -24.08
C ASN A 146 -22.27 -1.11 -25.43
N GLN A 147 -21.57 0.03 -25.53
CA GLN A 147 -21.43 0.84 -26.71
C GLN A 147 -20.01 1.42 -26.73
N SER A 148 -19.36 1.34 -27.88
CA SER A 148 -17.99 1.84 -28.01
C SER A 148 -17.94 3.33 -27.69
N ASN A 149 -16.92 3.74 -26.93
CA ASN A 149 -16.66 5.13 -26.54
C ASN A 149 -17.70 5.80 -25.61
N SER A 150 -18.63 5.05 -25.02
CA SER A 150 -19.59 5.59 -24.04
C SER A 150 -18.96 5.74 -22.65
N ASP A 151 -18.91 4.66 -21.87
CA ASP A 151 -18.38 4.68 -20.51
C ASP A 151 -17.07 3.91 -20.42
N PHE A 152 -16.09 4.46 -19.70
CA PHE A 152 -14.78 3.85 -19.60
C PHE A 152 -13.98 4.35 -18.40
N LEU A 153 -12.94 3.58 -18.10
CA LEU A 153 -11.85 4.00 -17.24
C LEU A 153 -10.64 4.39 -18.07
N THR A 154 -9.93 5.41 -17.61
CA THR A 154 -8.58 5.73 -18.07
C THR A 154 -7.62 5.52 -16.93
N VAL A 155 -6.60 4.70 -17.15
CA VAL A 155 -5.53 4.44 -16.19
C VAL A 155 -4.26 5.12 -16.68
N THR A 156 -3.76 6.06 -15.90
CA THR A 156 -2.61 6.88 -16.21
C THR A 156 -1.43 6.50 -15.33
N GLU A 157 -0.31 6.16 -15.97
CA GLU A 157 0.98 5.99 -15.31
C GLU A 157 1.86 7.24 -15.45
N PHE A 158 2.66 7.49 -14.42
CA PHE A 158 3.53 8.65 -14.32
C PHE A 158 4.98 8.21 -14.14
N GLY A 159 5.88 8.92 -14.81
CA GLY A 159 7.32 8.75 -14.69
C GLY A 159 8.02 10.01 -14.22
N GLU A 160 9.27 9.86 -13.82
CA GLU A 160 10.19 10.98 -13.69
C GLU A 160 10.43 11.57 -15.10
N ALA A 161 10.24 12.87 -15.24
CA ALA A 161 10.76 13.61 -16.37
C ALA A 161 11.82 14.61 -15.87
N ASP A 162 12.61 15.07 -16.84
CA ASP A 162 13.78 15.96 -16.75
C ASP A 162 13.66 17.06 -15.66
N ASP A 163 14.78 17.66 -15.26
CA ASP A 163 14.95 18.62 -14.15
C ASP A 163 13.91 19.77 -14.11
N GLN A 164 13.20 20.03 -15.21
CA GLN A 164 12.14 21.03 -15.36
C GLN A 164 10.70 20.50 -15.16
N HIS A 165 10.45 19.21 -15.31
CA HIS A 165 9.13 18.57 -15.22
C HIS A 165 9.20 17.33 -14.31
N PRO A 166 9.02 17.46 -12.99
CA PRO A 166 9.26 16.35 -12.06
C PRO A 166 8.32 15.14 -12.26
N VAL A 167 7.26 15.28 -13.05
CA VAL A 167 6.27 14.24 -13.35
C VAL A 167 5.78 14.37 -14.80
N THR A 168 5.91 13.31 -15.60
CA THR A 168 5.34 13.23 -16.96
C THR A 168 4.39 12.05 -17.11
N LEU A 169 3.32 12.25 -17.89
CA LEU A 169 2.40 11.20 -18.30
C LEU A 169 3.10 10.27 -19.29
N LEU A 170 3.30 9.01 -18.91
CA LEU A 170 4.00 8.04 -19.76
C LEU A 170 3.03 7.34 -20.73
N THR A 171 1.93 6.83 -20.18
CA THR A 171 0.92 6.10 -20.93
C THR A 171 -0.44 6.21 -20.29
N SER A 172 -1.46 6.14 -21.15
CA SER A 172 -2.87 6.11 -20.77
C SER A 172 -3.51 4.87 -21.37
N THR A 173 -3.96 3.95 -20.51
CA THR A 173 -4.68 2.74 -20.91
C THR A 173 -6.18 2.94 -20.71
N ARG A 174 -6.98 2.70 -21.75
CA ARG A 174 -8.45 2.77 -21.68
C ARG A 174 -9.03 1.39 -21.41
N LEU A 175 -9.90 1.29 -20.41
CA LEU A 175 -10.67 0.07 -20.09
C LEU A 175 -12.15 0.36 -20.33
N GLU A 176 -12.71 -0.25 -21.35
CA GLU A 176 -14.14 -0.17 -21.69
C GLU A 176 -14.81 -1.55 -21.53
N HIS A 177 -16.09 -1.65 -21.89
CA HIS A 177 -16.83 -2.91 -21.83
C HIS A 177 -16.06 -4.04 -22.55
N GLY A 178 -15.87 -5.17 -21.85
CA GLY A 178 -15.09 -6.32 -22.31
C GLY A 178 -13.60 -6.29 -21.95
N SER A 179 -13.06 -5.22 -21.38
CA SER A 179 -11.61 -5.05 -21.10
C SER A 179 -11.12 -5.84 -19.86
N LYS A 180 -11.24 -7.18 -19.89
CA LYS A 180 -10.94 -8.08 -18.75
C LYS A 180 -9.46 -8.46 -18.60
N ALA A 181 -8.60 -8.00 -19.49
CA ALA A 181 -7.17 -8.32 -19.47
C ALA A 181 -6.48 -7.75 -18.23
N LEU A 182 -5.39 -8.42 -17.81
CA LEU A 182 -4.50 -7.89 -16.78
C LEU A 182 -3.55 -6.87 -17.42
N HIS A 183 -3.49 -5.67 -16.85
CA HIS A 183 -2.59 -4.61 -17.29
C HIS A 183 -1.50 -4.37 -16.23
N THR A 184 -0.26 -4.15 -16.68
CA THR A 184 0.87 -3.82 -15.79
C THR A 184 1.38 -2.42 -16.09
N PHE A 185 1.37 -1.57 -15.06
CA PHE A 185 1.81 -0.19 -15.10
C PHE A 185 3.15 -0.02 -14.39
N GLN A 186 3.99 0.88 -14.88
CA GLN A 186 5.27 1.19 -14.26
C GLN A 186 5.11 2.19 -13.11
N GLY A 187 5.96 2.04 -12.10
CA GLY A 187 6.01 2.94 -10.96
C GLY A 187 5.06 2.55 -9.83
N PRO A 188 5.19 3.21 -8.67
CA PRO A 188 4.42 2.90 -7.48
C PRO A 188 3.06 3.61 -7.43
N VAL A 189 2.72 4.45 -8.42
CA VAL A 189 1.48 5.25 -8.42
C VAL A 189 0.81 5.23 -9.79
N ILE A 190 -0.50 5.01 -9.80
CA ILE A 190 -1.38 5.24 -10.95
C ILE A 190 -2.58 6.08 -10.57
N PHE A 191 -3.14 6.77 -11.57
CA PHE A 191 -4.44 7.43 -11.47
C PHE A 191 -5.45 6.70 -12.33
N ILE A 192 -6.65 6.51 -11.80
CA ILE A 192 -7.75 5.84 -12.47
C ILE A 192 -8.89 6.84 -12.54
N THR A 193 -9.28 7.22 -13.76
CA THR A 193 -10.38 8.16 -14.01
C THR A 193 -11.55 7.43 -14.61
N PHE A 194 -12.72 7.50 -13.99
CA PHE A 194 -13.97 7.05 -14.57
C PHE A 194 -14.66 8.18 -15.32
N TYR A 195 -15.20 7.85 -16.48
CA TYR A 195 -16.01 8.70 -17.33
C TYR A 195 -17.29 7.94 -17.68
N SER A 196 -18.45 8.53 -17.38
CA SER A 196 -19.71 8.16 -18.04
C SER A 196 -20.16 9.23 -19.04
N ASP A 197 -20.73 8.81 -20.16
CA ASP A 197 -21.29 9.75 -21.12
C ASP A 197 -22.64 10.32 -20.66
N SER A 198 -23.32 11.07 -21.53
CA SER A 198 -24.61 11.68 -21.23
C SER A 198 -25.81 10.75 -21.48
N SER A 199 -25.56 9.46 -21.77
CA SER A 199 -26.54 8.52 -22.31
C SER A 199 -27.00 7.42 -21.33
N ILE A 200 -26.88 6.13 -21.63
CA ILE A 200 -27.54 5.07 -20.85
C ILE A 200 -26.69 4.71 -19.63
N PRO A 201 -27.17 4.87 -18.39
CA PRO A 201 -26.38 4.53 -17.22
C PRO A 201 -26.17 3.00 -17.13
N GLY A 202 -24.94 2.60 -16.85
CA GLY A 202 -24.60 1.22 -16.52
C GLY A 202 -24.59 0.94 -15.01
N THR A 203 -24.12 -0.25 -14.62
CA THR A 203 -24.27 -0.86 -13.28
C THR A 203 -22.98 -0.92 -12.45
N GLY A 204 -22.08 0.05 -12.67
CA GLY A 204 -20.84 0.19 -11.92
C GLY A 204 -19.74 -0.81 -12.32
N PHE A 205 -18.66 -0.87 -11.55
CA PHE A 205 -17.52 -1.72 -11.86
C PHE A 205 -16.74 -2.15 -10.61
N THR A 206 -15.90 -3.18 -10.76
CA THR A 206 -14.90 -3.56 -9.76
C THR A 206 -13.53 -3.74 -10.40
N LEU A 207 -12.52 -3.13 -9.77
CA LEU A 207 -11.11 -3.25 -10.13
C LEU A 207 -10.35 -3.93 -9.01
N ARG A 208 -9.37 -4.76 -9.37
CA ARG A 208 -8.36 -5.26 -8.45
C ARG A 208 -7.00 -4.72 -8.84
N PHE A 209 -6.22 -4.28 -7.87
CA PHE A 209 -4.82 -3.94 -8.06
C PHE A 209 -3.90 -4.78 -7.16
N ASP A 210 -2.71 -5.06 -7.66
CA ASP A 210 -1.65 -5.76 -6.94
C ASP A 210 -0.30 -5.13 -7.31
N GLY A 211 0.42 -4.66 -6.30
CA GLY A 211 1.78 -4.16 -6.45
C GLY A 211 2.78 -5.29 -6.61
N VAL A 212 3.60 -5.23 -7.66
CA VAL A 212 4.57 -6.27 -8.00
C VAL A 212 5.98 -5.71 -8.16
N GLY A 213 6.96 -6.59 -7.95
CA GLY A 213 8.37 -6.20 -7.86
C GLY A 213 8.66 -5.41 -6.59
N ASN A 214 9.93 -5.06 -6.40
CA ASN A 214 10.38 -4.22 -5.30
C ASN A 214 11.00 -2.95 -5.88
N ILE A 215 10.74 -1.82 -5.23
CA ILE A 215 11.52 -0.61 -5.46
C ILE A 215 12.92 -0.90 -4.91
N THR A 216 13.92 -0.98 -5.80
CA THR A 216 15.33 -0.90 -5.40
C THR A 216 15.63 0.55 -5.02
N ASP A 217 16.50 0.78 -4.04
CA ASP A 217 16.78 2.07 -3.37
C ASP A 217 17.12 3.27 -4.28
N SER A 218 17.14 3.10 -5.60
CA SER A 218 17.34 4.15 -6.60
C SER A 218 16.11 5.04 -6.86
N PHE A 219 14.89 4.63 -6.48
CA PHE A 219 13.73 5.53 -6.57
C PHE A 219 13.51 6.24 -5.24
N ASN A 220 13.67 7.56 -5.26
CA ASN A 220 13.42 8.41 -4.10
C ASN A 220 11.91 8.47 -3.80
N ILE A 221 11.41 7.57 -2.95
CA ILE A 221 10.00 7.53 -2.53
C ILE A 221 9.51 8.83 -1.86
N ASN A 222 10.43 9.69 -1.41
CA ASN A 222 10.15 11.01 -0.84
C ASN A 222 10.07 12.13 -1.90
N ALA A 223 10.52 11.86 -3.14
CA ALA A 223 10.35 12.78 -4.27
C ALA A 223 8.91 12.80 -4.77
N ILE A 224 8.15 11.72 -4.57
CA ILE A 224 6.72 11.66 -4.89
C ILE A 224 5.92 12.33 -3.76
N ARG A 225 5.97 13.66 -3.70
CA ARG A 225 5.04 14.48 -2.90
C ARG A 225 3.76 14.71 -3.68
N HIS A 226 2.73 13.91 -3.38
CA HIS A 226 1.38 14.24 -3.84
C HIS A 226 0.80 15.36 -2.98
N ILE A 227 0.71 16.56 -3.55
CA ILE A 227 -0.15 17.61 -3.02
C ILE A 227 -1.48 17.47 -3.76
N ASN A 228 -2.53 17.03 -3.06
CA ASN A 228 -3.89 17.05 -3.59
C ASN A 228 -4.31 18.51 -3.78
N LEU A 229 -4.30 19.00 -5.02
CA LEU A 229 -4.81 20.34 -5.34
C LEU A 229 -6.33 20.37 -5.57
N HIS A 230 -7.01 19.22 -5.58
CA HIS A 230 -8.45 19.18 -5.77
C HIS A 230 -9.16 18.59 -4.56
N GLN A 231 -9.81 19.50 -3.84
CA GLN A 231 -10.79 19.17 -2.82
C GLN A 231 -12.02 18.56 -3.49
N THR A 232 -12.44 17.43 -2.95
CA THR A 232 -13.62 16.65 -3.29
C THR A 232 -14.87 17.53 -3.46
N PHE A 233 -15.49 17.51 -4.64
CA PHE A 233 -16.92 17.79 -4.75
C PHE A 233 -17.69 16.47 -4.56
N PRO A 234 -18.67 16.39 -3.64
CA PRO A 234 -19.45 15.18 -3.40
C PRO A 234 -20.25 14.69 -4.62
N THR A 235 -20.31 15.47 -5.69
CA THR A 235 -21.05 15.18 -6.93
C THR A 235 -20.19 14.66 -8.09
N GLY A 236 -18.87 14.55 -7.93
CA GLY A 236 -17.98 14.10 -9.02
C GLY A 236 -17.94 15.05 -10.23
N LYS A 237 -18.38 16.32 -10.07
CA LYS A 237 -18.31 17.33 -11.13
C LYS A 237 -16.97 18.06 -11.03
N PHE A 238 -16.07 17.83 -11.98
CA PHE A 238 -14.89 18.68 -12.13
C PHE A 238 -15.32 19.98 -12.80
N THR A 239 -15.24 21.10 -12.08
CA THR A 239 -15.14 22.40 -12.74
C THR A 239 -13.68 22.58 -13.17
N TYR A 240 -13.44 22.52 -14.48
CA TYR A 240 -12.19 22.99 -15.07
C TYR A 240 -11.95 24.45 -14.65
N PRO A 241 -10.69 24.91 -14.53
CA PRO A 241 -10.43 26.34 -14.53
C PRO A 241 -11.06 26.91 -15.81
N SER A 242 -12.05 27.79 -15.67
CA SER A 242 -12.52 28.60 -16.79
C SER A 242 -11.31 29.37 -17.34
N GLU A 243 -11.21 29.48 -18.67
CA GLU A 243 -10.16 30.26 -19.35
C GLU A 243 -10.05 31.72 -18.84
N GLU A 244 -11.06 32.20 -18.10
CA GLU A 244 -11.10 33.53 -17.49
C GLU A 244 -10.19 33.73 -16.26
N ASN A 245 -9.53 32.69 -15.72
CA ASN A 245 -8.67 32.83 -14.52
C ASN A 245 -7.23 32.30 -14.70
N GLY A 246 -6.63 32.52 -15.88
CA GLY A 246 -5.18 32.47 -16.12
C GLY A 246 -4.60 33.88 -16.35
N PRO A 247 -3.32 34.14 -16.07
CA PRO A 247 -2.80 35.49 -15.82
C PRO A 247 -2.91 36.37 -17.06
N HIS A 248 -3.35 37.62 -16.86
CA HIS A 248 -3.16 38.71 -17.80
C HIS A 248 -1.66 38.81 -18.18
N ILE A 249 -1.29 38.23 -19.31
CA ILE A 249 -0.05 38.59 -20.00
C ILE A 249 -0.39 39.81 -20.85
N SER A 250 -0.16 40.98 -20.25
CA SER A 250 0.04 42.20 -21.00
C SER A 250 1.47 42.19 -21.56
N GLN A 251 1.60 42.17 -22.88
CA GLN A 251 2.77 42.68 -23.61
C GLN A 251 2.18 43.41 -24.82
N MET A 252 2.23 44.75 -24.94
CA MET A 252 3.41 45.60 -25.10
C MET A 252 4.40 45.07 -26.15
N SER A 253 4.05 45.29 -27.42
CA SER A 253 4.91 45.88 -28.46
C SER A 253 4.06 46.28 -29.65
#